data_AF-A0A2N0LPB4-F1
#
_entry.id   AF-A0A2N0LPB4-F1
#
_cell.length_a   1.000
_cell.length_b   1.000
_cell.length_c   1.000
_cell.angle_alpha   90.00
_cell.angle_beta   90.00
_cell.angle_gamma   90.00
#
_symmetry.space_group_name_H-M   'P 1'
#
loop_
_entity.id
_entity.type
_entity.pdbx_description
1 polymer ?
#
loop_
_entity_poly.entity_id
_entity_poly.type
_entity_poly.pdbx_seq_one_letter_code
_entity_poly.pdbx_strand_id
1 'polypeptide(L)' 'MFYFKGCTKCQGDLSLEKDAYGDFLKCMQCGTLIEVAVEFTGHGSLLHQAGAQVLSRVRKKTAVAA' A
#
# COMPACT_ATOMS: atom_id res chain seq x y z
N MET A 1 -0.36 12.84 4.47
CA MET A 1 0.80 12.41 3.64
C MET A 1 0.36 12.43 2.18
N PHE A 2 1.23 12.85 1.26
CA PHE A 2 0.94 12.79 -0.19
C PHE A 2 1.92 11.85 -0.90
N TYR A 3 1.40 11.09 -1.86
CA TYR A 3 2.17 10.20 -2.71
C TYR A 3 2.02 10.64 -4.16
N PHE A 4 3.08 11.24 -4.70
CA PHE A 4 3.07 11.75 -6.06
C PHE A 4 3.08 10.62 -7.07
N LYS A 5 2.23 10.73 -8.10
CA LYS A 5 2.10 9.73 -9.18
C LYS A 5 1.83 8.30 -8.68
N GLY A 6 1.25 8.14 -7.50
CA GLY A 6 1.00 6.84 -6.87
C GLY A 6 -0.25 6.12 -7.37
N CYS A 7 -1.17 6.80 -8.06
CA CYS A 7 -2.42 6.19 -8.51
C CYS A 7 -2.19 5.25 -9.69
N THR A 8 -2.49 3.96 -9.50
CA THR A 8 -2.38 2.92 -10.54
C THR A 8 -3.33 3.10 -11.73
N LYS A 9 -4.44 3.84 -11.55
CA LYS A 9 -5.43 4.08 -12.59
C LYS A 9 -5.05 5.22 -13.55
N CYS A 10 -4.62 6.37 -13.02
CA CYS A 10 -4.41 7.58 -13.82
C CYS A 10 -3.01 8.20 -13.68
N GLN A 11 -2.10 7.56 -12.94
CA GLN A 11 -0.77 8.12 -12.60
C GLN A 11 -0.87 9.49 -11.92
N GLY A 12 -1.93 9.66 -11.12
CA GLY A 12 -2.18 10.85 -10.33
C GLY A 12 -1.67 10.75 -8.90
N ASP A 13 -1.80 11.87 -8.18
CA ASP A 13 -1.34 11.97 -6.80
C ASP A 13 -2.39 11.41 -5.83
N LEU A 14 -1.91 10.77 -4.76
CA LEU A 14 -2.74 10.21 -3.70
C LEU A 14 -2.58 11.02 -2.40
N SER A 15 -3.69 11.27 -1.71
CA SER A 15 -3.74 11.76 -0.33
C SER A 15 -4.03 10.60 0.63
N LEU A 16 -3.27 10.52 1.73
CA LEU A 16 -3.62 9.66 2.86
C LEU A 16 -4.68 10.37 3.71
N GLU A 17 -5.84 9.75 3.82
CA GLU A 17 -7.01 10.21 4.57
C GLU A 17 -7.42 9.15 5.59
N LYS A 18 -8.28 9.55 6.53
CA LYS A 18 -8.76 8.69 7.61
C LYS A 18 -10.26 8.91 7.82
N ASP A 19 -11.01 7.84 7.96
CA ASP A 19 -12.43 7.86 8.31
C ASP A 19 -12.73 6.93 9.49
N ALA A 20 -14.02 6.63 9.71
CA ALA A 20 -14.47 5.74 10.77
C ALA A 20 -14.05 4.26 10.58
N TYR A 21 -13.68 3.86 9.37
CA TYR A 21 -13.26 2.50 9.03
C TYR A 21 -11.73 2.33 9.03
N GLY A 22 -10.98 3.42 8.88
CA GLY A 22 -9.54 3.42 9.00
C GLY A 22 -8.86 4.40 8.05
N ASP A 23 -7.59 4.14 7.79
CA ASP A 23 -6.79 4.94 6.87
C ASP A 23 -6.98 4.42 5.44
N PHE A 24 -7.07 5.34 4.47
CA PHE A 24 -7.18 5.02 3.05
C PHE A 24 -6.45 6.06 2.20
N LEU A 25 -6.05 5.67 1.00
CA LEU A 25 -5.47 6.57 0.01
C LEU A 25 -6.53 6.96 -1.01
N LYS A 26 -6.66 8.26 -1.27
CA LYS A 26 -7.57 8.81 -2.27
C LYS A 26 -6.81 9.51 -3.38
N CYS A 27 -7.12 9.19 -4.64
CA CYS A 27 -6.57 9.93 -5.77
C CYS A 27 -7.24 11.29 -5.93
N MET A 28 -6.44 12.35 -5.91
CA MET A 28 -6.92 13.72 -6.07
C MET A 28 -7.40 14.03 -7.49
N GLN A 29 -7.02 13.22 -8.48
CA GLN A 29 -7.32 13.48 -9.90
C GLN A 29 -8.50 12.65 -10.41
N CYS A 30 -8.60 11.37 -10.04
CA CYS A 30 -9.64 10.46 -10.53
C CYS A 30 -10.54 9.86 -9.45
N GLY A 31 -10.30 10.17 -8.18
CA GLY A 31 -11.13 9.73 -7.05
C GLY A 31 -10.96 8.27 -6.64
N THR A 32 -10.03 7.52 -7.23
CA THR A 32 -9.76 6.11 -6.84
C THR A 32 -9.42 6.03 -5.36
N LEU A 33 -10.10 5.13 -4.64
CA LEU A 33 -9.85 4.83 -3.22
C LEU A 33 -9.08 3.52 -3.11
N ILE A 34 -8.06 3.49 -2.25
CA ILE A 34 -7.21 2.33 -2.00
C ILE A 34 -7.15 2.15 -0.48
N GLU A 35 -7.61 1.01 0.01
CA GLU A 35 -7.52 0.68 1.44
C GLU A 35 -6.06 0.52 1.87
N VAL A 36 -5.71 1.06 3.03
CA VAL A 36 -4.40 0.84 3.65
C VAL A 36 -4.58 -0.26 4.68
N ALA A 37 -4.20 -1.48 4.32
CA ALA A 37 -4.18 -2.59 5.26
C ALA A 37 -3.11 -2.33 6.33
N VAL A 38 -3.54 -2.01 7.55
CA VAL A 38 -2.66 -1.98 8.71
C VAL A 38 -2.42 -3.43 9.10
N GLU A 39 -1.32 -4.02 8.64
CA GLU A 39 -0.89 -5.31 9.18
C GLU A 39 -0.51 -5.08 10.65
N PHE A 40 -1.42 -5.45 11.55
CA PHE A 40 -1.09 -5.55 12.97
C PHE A 40 -0.07 -6.68 13.14
N THR A 41 1.21 -6.33 13.08
CA THR A 41 2.26 -7.19 13.60
C THR A 41 2.10 -7.22 15.12
N GLY A 42 1.26 -8.13 15.62
CA GLY A 42 1.11 -8.42 17.03
C GLY A 42 2.41 -8.98 17.60
N HIS A 43 3.32 -8.10 18.02
CA HIS A 43 4.35 -8.42 19.00
C HIS A 43 4.09 -7.54 20.22
N GLY A 44 3.50 -8.17 21.24
CA GLY A 44 3.53 -7.61 22.58
C GLY A 44 4.98 -7.39 23.01
N SER A 45 5.26 -6.13 23.37
CA SER A 45 6.45 -5.65 24.07
C SER A 45 7.80 -5.63 23.32
N LEU A 46 8.51 -4.53 23.62
CA LEU A 46 9.95 -4.28 23.50
C LEU A 46 10.47 -3.65 22.19
N LEU A 47 10.61 -2.33 22.29
CA LEU A 47 11.83 -1.55 22.00
C LEU A 47 12.45 -1.66 20.59
N HIS A 48 12.53 -0.49 19.94
CA HIS A 48 13.60 -0.03 19.04
C HIS A 48 14.45 -1.09 18.31
N GLN A 49 14.19 -1.30 17.02
CA GLN A 49 15.18 -1.37 15.92
C GLN A 49 14.44 -1.68 14.62
N ALA A 50 14.46 -0.75 13.65
CA ALA A 50 15.40 -0.74 12.53
C ALA A 50 15.12 -1.85 11.50
N GLY A 51 14.99 -1.46 10.22
CA GLY A 51 15.28 -2.36 9.10
C GLY A 51 14.09 -2.77 8.25
N ALA A 52 13.94 -2.05 7.14
CA ALA A 52 13.58 -2.48 5.79
C ALA A 52 13.10 -3.92 5.50
N GLN A 53 12.25 -3.98 4.46
CA GLN A 53 11.98 -5.07 3.51
C GLN A 53 10.76 -5.95 3.78
N VAL A 54 9.66 -5.68 3.06
CA VAL A 54 8.94 -6.75 2.35
C VAL A 54 8.55 -6.25 0.96
N LEU A 55 9.39 -6.56 -0.02
CA LEU A 55 9.10 -6.46 -1.45
C LEU A 55 9.32 -7.88 -2.01
N SER A 56 8.25 -8.66 -2.17
CA SER A 56 8.15 -9.85 -3.06
C SER A 56 6.85 -10.59 -2.70
N ARG A 57 6.01 -11.11 -3.59
CA ARG A 57 6.30 -11.90 -4.79
C ARG A 57 5.13 -11.80 -5.77
N VAL A 58 5.32 -11.16 -6.93
CA VAL A 58 4.51 -11.47 -8.11
C VAL A 58 5.09 -12.73 -8.73
N ARG A 59 4.53 -13.91 -8.39
CA ARG A 59 4.80 -15.13 -9.16
C ARG A 59 4.12 -15.00 -10.52
N LYS A 60 4.83 -14.52 -11.54
CA LYS A 60 4.43 -14.76 -12.93
C LYS A 60 4.49 -16.27 -13.18
N LYS A 61 3.33 -16.91 -13.34
CA LYS A 61 3.24 -18.23 -13.98
C LYS A 61 3.47 -18.00 -15.47
N THR A 62 4.70 -18.14 -15.95
CA THR A 62 4.93 -18.40 -17.37
C THR A 62 4.80 -19.89 -17.60
N ALA A 63 3.72 -20.27 -18.28
CA ALA A 63 3.63 -21.56 -18.94
C ALA A 63 4.74 -21.64 -20.00
N VAL A 64 5.50 -22.73 -20.01
CA VAL A 64 6.21 -23.16 -21.21
C VAL A 64 5.73 -24.57 -21.52
N ALA A 65 5.17 -24.70 -22.71
CA ALA A 65 4.82 -25.96 -23.33
C ALA A 65 6.08 -26.56 -23.96
N ALA A 66 6.23 -27.88 -23.87
CA ALA A 66 7.05 -28.71 -24.74
C ALA A 66 6.49 -30.13 -24.71
#